data_AF-A0A850H1B8-F1
#
_entry.id   AF-A0A850H1B8-F1
#
_cell.length_a   1.000
_cell.length_b   1.000
_cell.length_c   1.000
_cell.angle_alpha   90.00
_cell.angle_beta   90.00
_cell.angle_gamma   90.00
#
_symmetry.space_group_name_H-M   'P 1'
#
loop_
_entity.id
_entity.type
_entity.pdbx_description
1 polymer ?
#
loop_
_entity_poly.entity_id
_entity_poly.type
_entity_poly.pdbx_seq_one_letter_code
_entity_poly.pdbx_strand_id
1 'polypeptide(L)' 'MNPGFGFMIQYRFITPNRRGKWYRSLEEAQRLAFRIGAGYLDPLGQFIMYRGTVLELREV' A
#
# COMPACT_ATOMS: atom_id res chain seq x y z
N MET A 1 1.51 -14.03 29.80
CA MET A 1 1.09 -13.51 28.48
C MET A 1 2.31 -12.94 27.78
N ASN A 2 2.87 -13.68 26.82
CA ASN A 2 3.95 -13.17 25.98
C ASN A 2 3.32 -12.23 24.93
N PRO A 3 3.78 -10.98 24.77
CA PRO A 3 3.48 -10.24 23.54
C PRO A 3 4.28 -10.91 22.45
N GLY A 4 3.65 -11.84 21.72
CA GLY A 4 4.26 -12.50 20.57
C GLY A 4 4.78 -11.42 19.63
N PHE A 5 6.01 -11.59 19.16
CA PHE A 5 6.63 -10.82 18.08
C PHE A 5 5.64 -10.74 16.90
N GLY A 6 4.83 -9.70 16.89
CA GLY A 6 3.88 -9.45 15.82
C GLY A 6 4.68 -8.88 14.67
N PHE A 7 4.96 -9.71 13.68
CA PHE A 7 5.51 -9.30 12.39
C PHE A 7 4.84 -8.01 11.92
N MET A 8 5.58 -6.89 11.93
CA MET A 8 5.02 -5.61 11.52
C MET A 8 5.07 -5.57 9.99
N ILE A 9 3.98 -5.97 9.34
CA ILE A 9 3.90 -5.88 7.89
C ILE A 9 3.74 -4.42 7.48
N GLN A 10 4.57 -3.99 6.53
CA GLN A 10 4.44 -2.71 5.87
C GLN A 10 4.08 -2.89 4.40
N TYR A 11 3.35 -1.92 3.87
CA TYR A 11 2.74 -1.95 2.55
C TYR A 11 3.25 -0.77 1.71
N ARG A 12 3.49 -0.98 0.43
CA ARG A 12 3.89 0.07 -0.50
C ARG A 12 3.40 -0.20 -1.90
N PHE A 13 2.92 0.84 -2.59
CA PHE A 13 2.68 0.77 -4.02
C PHE A 13 3.90 1.23 -4.82
N ILE A 14 4.25 0.50 -5.88
CA ILE A 14 5.18 0.92 -6.91
C ILE A 14 4.43 1.07 -8.22
N THR A 15 4.71 2.14 -8.95
CA THR A 15 4.33 2.35 -10.35
C THR A 15 5.55 2.21 -11.25
N PRO A 16 5.40 2.12 -12.59
CA PRO A 16 6.54 1.98 -13.49
C PRO A 16 7.61 3.08 -13.32
N ASN A 17 7.18 4.30 -12.94
CA ASN A 17 8.05 5.46 -12.85
C ASN A 17 8.32 5.94 -11.41
N ARG A 18 7.52 5.51 -10.42
CA ARG A 18 7.58 6.06 -9.04
C ARG A 18 7.40 4.96 -8.00
N ARG A 19 8.06 5.13 -6.86
CA ARG A 19 7.91 4.23 -5.70
C ARG A 19 7.26 5.01 -4.55
N GLY A 20 6.25 4.41 -3.93
CA GLY A 20 5.60 4.97 -2.76
C GLY A 20 6.48 4.93 -1.51
N LYS A 21 5.93 5.38 -0.39
CA LYS A 21 6.51 5.13 0.93
C LYS A 21 6.00 3.79 1.47
N TRP A 22 6.70 3.26 2.46
CA TRP A 22 6.18 2.16 3.25
C TRP A 22 5.20 2.68 4.29
N TYR A 23 4.05 2.05 4.38
CA TYR A 23 2.97 2.39 5.30
C TYR A 23 2.68 1.20 6.21
N ARG A 24 2.20 1.49 7.42
CA ARG A 24 1.94 0.45 8.44
C ARG A 24 0.61 -0.30 8.21
N SER A 25 -0.23 0.21 7.31
CA SER A 25 -1.51 -0.41 6.96
C SER A 25 -1.75 -0.32 5.45
N LEU A 26 -2.43 -1.33 4.91
CA LEU A 26 -2.81 -1.36 3.50
C LEU A 26 -3.75 -0.19 3.14
N GLU A 27 -4.66 0.15 4.04
CA GLU A 27 -5.60 1.26 3.85
C GLU A 27 -4.88 2.61 3.68
N GLU A 28 -3.86 2.88 4.50
CA GLU A 28 -3.05 4.10 4.37
C GLU A 28 -2.30 4.13 3.03
N ALA A 29 -1.75 2.98 2.62
CA ALA A 29 -1.11 2.84 1.32
C ALA A 29 -2.08 3.12 0.16
N GLN A 30 -3.30 2.59 0.22
CA GLN A 30 -4.33 2.77 -0.81
C GLN A 30 -4.81 4.22 -0.87
N ARG A 31 -5.10 4.85 0.28
CA ARG A 31 -5.50 6.25 0.36
C ARG A 31 -4.44 7.20 -0.20
N LEU A 32 -3.15 6.85 -0.09
CA LEU A 32 -2.06 7.69 -0.56
C LEU A 32 -1.54 7.30 -1.96
N ALA A 33 -2.08 6.23 -2.57
CA ALA A 33 -1.65 5.73 -3.87
C ALA A 33 -1.85 6.74 -5.01
N PHE A 34 -2.90 7.56 -4.95
CA PHE A 34 -3.18 8.59 -5.96
C PHE A 34 -2.03 9.59 -6.11
N ARG A 35 -1.29 9.87 -5.02
CA ARG A 35 -0.19 10.85 -5.00
C ARG A 35 0.97 10.47 -5.92
N ILE A 36 1.16 9.17 -6.15
CA ILE A 36 2.22 8.65 -7.02
C ILE A 36 1.68 8.12 -8.35
N GLY A 37 0.36 8.23 -8.59
CA GLY A 37 -0.30 7.65 -9.76
C GLY A 37 -0.34 6.13 -9.72
N ALA A 38 -0.51 5.52 -8.54
CA ALA A 38 -0.63 4.06 -8.38
C ALA A 38 -2.08 3.56 -8.50
N GLY A 39 -3.05 4.41 -8.22
CA GLY A 39 -4.46 4.04 -8.23
C GLY A 39 -5.29 5.04 -7.44
N TYR A 40 -6.57 4.74 -7.30
CA TYR A 40 -7.52 5.54 -6.55
C TYR A 40 -8.54 4.66 -5.84
N LEU A 41 -9.17 5.19 -4.79
CA LEU A 41 -10.31 4.57 -4.14
C LEU A 41 -11.59 5.09 -4.80
N ASP A 42 -12.39 4.18 -5.35
CA ASP A 42 -13.71 4.50 -5.89
C ASP A 42 -14.69 4.85 -4.74
N PRO A 43 -15.74 5.65 -4.98
CA PRO A 43 -16.76 5.96 -3.96
C PRO A 43 -17.44 4.74 -3.33
N LEU A 44 -17.46 3.59 -4.00
CA LEU A 44 -17.97 2.32 -3.46
C LEU A 44 -16.96 1.61 -2.54
N GLY A 45 -15.79 2.21 -2.29
CA GLY A 45 -14.75 1.66 -1.43
C GLY A 45 -13.82 0.65 -2.12
N GLN A 46 -13.95 0.46 -3.44
CA GLN A 46 -13.07 -0.42 -4.19
C GLN A 46 -11.78 0.33 -4.57
N PHE A 47 -10.63 -0.25 -4.23
CA PHE A 47 -9.35 0.29 -4.67
C PHE A 47 -9.02 -0.20 -6.09
N ILE A 48 -8.86 0.76 -7.02
CA ILE A 48 -8.53 0.49 -8.41
C ILE A 48 -7.06 0.86 -8.66
N MET A 49 -6.25 -0.17 -8.90
CA MET A 49 -4.84 0.00 -9.29
C MET A 49 -4.72 0.36 -10.76
N TYR A 50 -3.87 1.32 -11.08
CA TYR A 50 -3.51 1.59 -12.47
C TYR A 50 -2.59 0.52 -13.04
N ARG A 51 -2.64 0.32 -14.36
CA ARG A 51 -1.85 -0.68 -15.07
C ARG A 51 -0.36 -0.51 -14.76
N GLY A 52 0.30 -1.62 -14.43
CA GLY A 52 1.72 -1.63 -14.07
C GLY A 52 2.02 -1.20 -12.64
N THR A 53 0.99 -0.93 -11.82
CA THR A 53 1.16 -0.76 -10.38
C THR A 53 1.24 -2.12 -9.69
N VAL A 54 2.17 -2.25 -8.76
CA VAL A 54 2.33 -3.43 -7.91
C VAL A 54 2.27 -3.03 -6.43
N LEU A 55 1.68 -3.90 -5.62
CA LEU A 55 1.72 -3.82 -4.16
C LEU A 55 2.89 -4.67 -3.66
N GLU A 56 3.77 -4.07 -2.88
CA GLU A 56 4.79 -4.76 -2.13
C GLU A 56 4.41 -4.84 -0.64
N LEU A 57 4.80 -5.96 -0.03
CA LEU A 57 4.72 -6.20 1.40
C LEU A 57 6.12 -6.46 1.93
N ARG A 58 6.45 -5.94 3.11
CA ARG A 58 7.66 -6.31 3.83
C ARG A 58 7.35 -6.58 5.30
N GLU A 59 8.04 -7.54 5.86
CA GLU A 59 8.07 -7.79 7.29
C GLU A 59 9.17 -6.94 7.93
N VAL A 60 8.88 -6.32 9.08
CA VAL A 60 9.88 -5.62 9.90
C VAL A 60 9.84 -6.06 11.36
#